data_AF-A0A0G0ISI7-F1
#
_entry.id   AF-A0A0G0ISI7-F1
#
_cell.length_a   1.000
_cell.length_b   1.000
_cell.length_c   1.000
_cell.angle_alpha   90.00
_cell.angle_beta   90.00
_cell.angle_gamma   90.00
#
_symmetry.space_group_name_H-M   'P 1'
#
loop_
_entity.id
_entity.type
_entity.pdbx_description
1 polymer ?
#
loop_
_entity_poly.entity_id
_entity_poly.type
_entity_poly.pdbx_seq_one_letter_code
_entity_poly.pdbx_strand_id
1 'polypeptide(L)'
;MDKKNLHFIILLTVILTLIIIAVAHPISASPFNNPLINGITNQLYNTNSVGSSPEYTFIETLGAIVFMLISFLGVIFIVLIMYGGFIWMDAKGNESDVQKAKHIIRDAVVGLIILGSSYGIWIMVYSLLFGEWAAVS
;
A
#
# COMPACT_ATOMS: atom_id res chain seq x y z
N MET A 1 -20.86 -25.68 8.17
CA MET A 1 -19.70 -25.12 7.47
C MET A 1 -18.90 -26.28 6.93
N ASP A 2 -18.83 -26.45 5.61
CA ASP A 2 -18.14 -27.60 5.01
C ASP A 2 -16.66 -27.59 5.41
N LYS A 3 -16.12 -28.74 5.85
CA LYS A 3 -14.74 -28.86 6.36
C LYS A 3 -13.70 -28.27 5.40
N LYS A 4 -13.93 -28.33 4.08
CA LYS A 4 -13.11 -27.71 3.03
C LYS A 4 -13.03 -26.18 3.10
N ASN A 5 -14.09 -25.49 3.50
CA ASN A 5 -14.12 -24.02 3.59
C ASN A 5 -13.46 -23.54 4.90
N LEU A 6 -13.42 -24.39 5.92
CA LEU A 6 -12.78 -24.09 7.20
C LEU A 6 -11.26 -23.92 7.08
N HIS A 7 -10.57 -24.80 6.35
CA HIS A 7 -9.12 -24.70 6.16
C HIS A 7 -8.71 -23.44 5.38
N PHE A 8 -9.50 -23.07 4.36
CA PHE A 8 -9.27 -21.84 3.60
C PHE A 8 -9.48 -20.58 4.46
N ILE A 9 -10.53 -20.54 5.27
CA ILE A 9 -10.80 -19.43 6.19
C ILE A 9 -9.67 -19.29 7.22
N ILE A 10 -9.19 -20.41 7.78
CA ILE A 10 -8.05 -20.40 8.73
C ILE A 10 -6.78 -19.89 8.06
N LEU A 11 -6.49 -20.31 6.83
CA LEU A 11 -5.30 -19.83 6.10
C LEU A 11 -5.40 -18.33 5.79
N LEU A 12 -6.58 -17.85 5.42
CA LEU A 12 -6.85 -16.44 5.18
C LEU A 12 -6.69 -15.59 6.46
N THR A 13 -7.21 -16.06 7.59
CA THR A 13 -7.08 -15.34 8.86
C THR A 13 -5.65 -15.35 9.40
N VAL A 14 -4.89 -16.43 9.18
CA VAL A 14 -3.46 -16.52 9.52
C VAL A 14 -2.63 -15.57 8.66
N ILE A 15 -2.90 -15.48 7.36
CA ILE A 15 -2.24 -14.50 6.46
C ILE A 15 -2.58 -13.07 6.88
N LEU A 16 -3.85 -12.79 7.20
CA LEU A 16 -4.29 -11.47 7.64
C LEU A 16 -3.58 -11.05 8.94
N THR A 17 -3.46 -11.96 9.90
CA THR A 17 -2.75 -11.71 11.17
C THR A 17 -1.25 -11.54 10.99
N LEU A 18 -0.61 -12.33 10.12
CA LEU A 18 0.81 -12.13 9.75
C LEU A 18 1.05 -10.76 9.11
N ILE A 19 0.13 -10.31 8.26
CA ILE A 19 0.21 -9.00 7.60
C ILE A 19 0.06 -7.86 8.63
N ILE A 20 -0.87 -7.99 9.58
CA ILE A 20 -1.04 -7.00 10.66
C ILE A 20 0.24 -6.87 11.48
N ILE A 21 0.90 -8.00 11.81
CA ILE A 21 2.19 -8.00 12.51
C ILE A 21 3.29 -7.37 11.65
N ALA A 22 3.32 -7.64 10.34
CA ALA A 22 4.29 -7.04 9.43
C ALA A 22 4.14 -5.51 9.31
N VAL A 23 2.92 -4.98 9.31
CA VAL A 23 2.63 -3.54 9.23
C VAL A 23 2.76 -2.84 10.59
N ALA A 24 2.67 -3.58 11.70
CA ALA A 24 2.85 -3.05 13.06
C ALA A 24 4.31 -2.69 13.41
N HIS A 25 5.27 -2.98 12.54
CA HIS A 25 6.62 -2.44 12.69
C HIS A 25 6.56 -0.92 12.51
N PRO A 26 7.22 -0.12 13.37
CA PRO A 26 7.31 1.30 13.15
C PRO A 26 7.90 1.51 11.75
N ILE A 27 7.08 2.06 10.85
CA ILE A 27 7.52 2.48 9.53
C ILE A 27 8.39 3.70 9.79
N SER A 28 9.64 3.47 10.15
CA SER A 28 10.64 4.52 10.19
C SER A 28 10.68 5.08 8.78
N ALA A 29 10.06 6.25 8.59
CA ALA A 29 10.22 7.00 7.37
C ALA A 29 11.71 7.29 7.26
N SER A 30 12.42 6.52 6.43
CA SER A 30 13.76 6.91 6.05
C SER A 30 13.58 8.23 5.31
N PRO A 31 14.18 9.34 5.78
CA PRO A 31 14.05 10.63 5.10
C PRO A 31 14.43 10.42 3.63
N PHE A 32 13.69 11.09 2.74
CA PHE A 32 13.96 11.10 1.31
C PHE A 32 15.48 11.19 1.10
N ASN A 33 16.04 10.16 0.47
CA ASN A 33 17.46 9.98 0.20
C ASN A 33 17.92 10.91 -0.92
N ASN A 34 17.78 12.22 -0.68
CA ASN A 34 18.39 13.28 -1.46
C ASN A 34 19.72 13.65 -0.78
N PRO A 35 20.88 13.37 -1.40
CA PRO A 35 22.20 13.65 -0.81
C PRO A 35 22.39 15.11 -0.40
N LEU A 36 21.72 16.05 -1.10
CA LEU A 36 21.79 17.48 -0.81
C LEU A 36 20.97 17.83 0.44
N ILE A 37 19.77 17.25 0.58
CA ILE A 37 18.91 17.46 1.76
C ILE A 37 19.52 16.80 2.99
N ASN A 38 20.07 15.59 2.86
CA ASN A 38 20.78 14.91 3.95
C ASN A 38 22.04 15.65 4.40
N GLY A 39 22.74 16.34 3.48
CA GLY A 39 23.86 17.20 3.81
C GLY A 39 23.46 18.42 4.64
N ILE A 40 22.31 19.02 4.35
CA ILE A 40 21.78 20.21 5.05
C ILE A 40 21.15 19.81 6.40
N THR A 41 20.38 18.72 6.46
CA THR A 41 19.71 18.27 7.69
C THR A 41 20.70 17.70 8.70
N ASN A 42 21.73 16.96 8.28
CA ASN A 42 22.79 16.49 9.18
C ASN A 42 23.64 17.63 9.76
N GLN A 43 23.67 18.79 9.09
CA GLN A 43 24.34 19.99 9.60
C GLN A 43 23.46 20.80 10.57
N LEU A 44 22.13 20.80 10.39
CA LEU A 44 21.18 21.43 11.32
C LEU A 44 20.92 20.59 12.59
N TYR A 45 20.85 19.26 12.48
CA TYR A 45 20.58 18.37 13.62
C TYR A 45 21.74 18.22 14.62
N ASN A 46 22.95 18.67 14.28
CA ASN A 46 24.16 18.43 15.08
C ASN A 46 24.71 19.67 15.82
N THR A 47 24.00 20.80 15.83
CA THR A 47 24.48 22.02 16.53
C THR A 47 23.49 22.63 17.51
N ASN A 48 22.21 22.23 17.56
CA ASN A 48 21.29 22.75 18.59
C ASN A 48 20.25 21.72 19.00
N SER A 49 20.36 21.24 20.24
CA SER A 49 19.22 20.77 21.02
C SER A 49 18.24 21.92 21.24
N VAL A 50 17.44 22.25 20.23
CA VAL A 50 16.34 23.22 20.33
C VAL A 50 15.18 22.70 19.51
N GLY A 51 14.16 22.20 20.22
CA GLY A 51 12.78 22.10 19.77
C GLY A 51 12.55 21.29 18.49
N SER A 52 11.97 20.11 18.67
CA SER A 52 11.11 19.47 17.68
C SER A 52 10.28 20.54 16.99
N SER A 53 10.66 20.94 15.78
CA SER A 53 9.86 21.83 14.97
C SER A 53 8.64 20.98 14.61
N PRO A 54 7.43 21.31 15.09
CA PRO A 54 6.24 20.46 14.91
C PRO A 54 5.78 20.34 13.45
N GLU A 55 6.55 20.89 12.51
CA GLU A 55 6.22 21.02 11.10
C GLU A 55 6.78 19.85 10.25
N TYR A 56 7.94 19.29 10.60
CA TYR A 56 8.48 18.08 9.94
C TYR A 56 7.72 16.82 10.34
N THR A 57 7.19 16.77 11.56
CA THR A 57 6.40 15.64 12.06
C THR A 57 5.06 15.49 11.35
N PHE A 58 4.43 16.57 10.89
CA PHE A 58 3.10 16.49 10.28
C PHE A 58 3.15 15.83 8.90
N ILE A 59 4.09 16.25 8.03
CA ILE A 59 4.25 15.68 6.68
C ILE A 59 4.68 14.20 6.77
N GLU A 60 5.59 13.87 7.68
CA GLU A 60 6.04 12.49 7.91
C GLU A 60 4.91 11.60 8.44
N THR A 61 4.12 12.09 9.39
CA THR A 61 2.97 11.36 9.95
C THR A 61 1.90 11.12 8.89
N LEU A 62 1.62 12.12 8.06
CA LEU A 62 0.67 11.98 6.95
C LEU A 62 1.15 10.96 5.91
N GLY A 63 2.44 11.00 5.54
CA GLY A 63 3.03 10.02 4.63
C GLY A 63 2.90 8.59 5.15
N ALA A 64 3.17 8.37 6.43
CA ALA A 64 3.02 7.07 7.07
C ALA A 64 1.56 6.57 7.08
N ILE A 65 0.59 7.45 7.38
CA ILE A 65 -0.84 7.11 7.38
C ILE A 65 -1.30 6.73 5.97
N VAL A 66 -0.94 7.53 4.96
CA VAL A 66 -1.30 7.24 3.56
C VAL A 66 -0.70 5.92 3.11
N PHE A 67 0.57 5.66 3.42
CA PHE A 67 1.23 4.41 3.05
C PHE A 67 0.60 3.20 3.74
N MET A 68 0.20 3.35 5.01
CA MET A 68 -0.55 2.32 5.74
C MET A 68 -1.90 2.03 5.07
N LEU A 69 -2.66 3.07 4.70
CA LEU A 69 -3.95 2.92 4.03
C LEU A 69 -3.81 2.23 2.66
N ILE A 70 -2.84 2.63 1.85
CA ILE A 70 -2.59 2.03 0.52
C ILE A 70 -2.18 0.56 0.65
N SER A 71 -1.28 0.26 1.60
CA SER A 71 -0.83 -1.12 1.87
C SER A 71 -1.99 -2.01 2.31
N PHE A 72 -2.85 -1.51 3.19
CA PHE A 72 -4.04 -2.22 3.64
C PHE A 72 -5.02 -2.48 2.49
N LEU A 73 -5.26 -1.47 1.63
CA LEU A 73 -6.15 -1.60 0.49
C LEU A 73 -5.62 -2.61 -0.54
N GLY A 74 -4.31 -2.61 -0.81
CA GLY A 74 -3.66 -3.57 -1.70
C GLY A 74 -3.87 -5.02 -1.27
N VAL A 75 -3.74 -5.29 0.04
CA VAL A 75 -4.00 -6.62 0.61
C VAL A 75 -5.46 -7.03 0.43
N ILE A 76 -6.40 -6.10 0.64
CA ILE A 76 -7.84 -6.35 0.43
C ILE A 76 -8.11 -6.81 -1.01
N PHE A 77 -7.53 -6.16 -2.01
CA PHE A 77 -7.73 -6.54 -3.41
C PHE A 77 -7.22 -7.95 -3.70
N ILE A 78 -6.07 -8.34 -3.15
CA ILE A 78 -5.53 -9.69 -3.28
C ILE A 78 -6.49 -10.72 -2.67
N VAL A 79 -7.04 -10.43 -1.49
CA VAL A 79 -8.02 -11.30 -0.83
C VAL A 79 -9.30 -11.42 -1.66
N LEU A 80 -9.80 -10.33 -2.24
CA LEU A 80 -10.98 -10.36 -3.11
C LEU A 80 -10.76 -11.21 -4.37
N ILE A 81 -9.59 -11.10 -5.00
CA ILE A 81 -9.23 -11.94 -6.17
C ILE A 81 -9.21 -13.41 -5.76
N MET A 82 -8.62 -13.73 -4.61
CA MET A 82 -8.56 -15.11 -4.11
C MET A 82 -9.96 -15.64 -3.77
N TYR A 83 -10.82 -14.82 -3.18
CA TYR A 83 -12.22 -15.16 -2.90
C TYR A 83 -13.03 -15.39 -4.17
N GLY A 84 -12.90 -14.51 -5.16
CA GLY A 84 -13.54 -14.68 -6.47
C GLY A 84 -13.03 -15.93 -7.19
N GLY A 85 -11.72 -16.22 -7.12
CA GLY A 85 -11.14 -17.45 -7.64
C GLY A 85 -11.70 -18.71 -6.98
N PHE A 86 -11.91 -18.67 -5.66
CA PHE A 86 -12.54 -19.77 -4.94
C PHE A 86 -13.99 -20.02 -5.38
N ILE A 87 -14.79 -18.96 -5.52
CA ILE A 87 -16.18 -19.09 -6.03
C ILE A 87 -16.17 -19.67 -7.45
N TRP A 88 -15.22 -19.26 -8.29
CA TRP A 88 -15.11 -19.79 -9.64
C TRP A 88 -14.84 -21.29 -9.65
N MET A 89 -14.00 -21.78 -8.72
CA MET A 89 -13.68 -23.20 -8.57
C MET A 89 -14.83 -24.02 -7.95
N ASP A 90 -15.62 -23.44 -7.03
CA ASP A 90 -16.75 -24.13 -6.39
C ASP A 90 -18.07 -24.03 -7.18
N ALA A 91 -18.11 -23.26 -8.26
CA ALA A 91 -19.31 -23.06 -9.07
C ALA A 91 -19.87 -24.36 -9.69
N LYS A 92 -19.09 -25.45 -9.78
CA LYS A 92 -19.54 -26.79 -10.22
C LYS A 92 -20.39 -26.83 -11.52
N GLY A 93 -20.24 -25.83 -12.40
CA GLY A 93 -21.01 -25.70 -13.63
C GLY A 93 -22.28 -24.83 -13.55
N ASN A 94 -22.58 -24.23 -12.39
CA ASN A 94 -23.62 -23.19 -12.29
C ASN A 94 -23.11 -21.88 -12.93
N GLU A 95 -23.73 -21.48 -14.03
CA GLU A 95 -23.38 -20.26 -14.75
C GLU A 95 -23.51 -19.00 -13.89
N SER A 96 -24.46 -18.97 -12.95
CA SER A 96 -24.65 -17.83 -12.03
C SER A 96 -23.43 -17.61 -11.13
N ASP A 97 -22.89 -18.68 -10.57
CA ASP A 97 -21.74 -18.61 -9.66
C ASP A 97 -20.46 -18.27 -10.43
N VAL A 98 -20.33 -18.76 -11.67
CA VAL A 98 -19.22 -18.38 -12.57
C VAL A 98 -19.28 -16.89 -12.92
N GLN A 99 -20.47 -16.36 -13.25
CA GLN A 99 -20.63 -14.93 -13.55
C GLN A 99 -20.31 -14.06 -12.33
N LYS A 100 -20.80 -14.46 -11.15
CA LYS A 100 -20.53 -13.75 -9.90
C LYS A 100 -19.04 -13.73 -9.56
N ALA A 101 -18.34 -14.86 -9.69
CA ALA A 101 -16.90 -14.94 -9.48
C ALA A 101 -16.12 -14.02 -10.42
N LYS A 102 -16.47 -14.02 -11.72
CA LYS A 102 -15.87 -13.13 -12.71
C LYS A 102 -16.09 -11.66 -12.40
N HIS A 103 -17.28 -11.29 -11.91
CA HIS A 103 -17.58 -9.91 -11.50
C HIS A 103 -16.66 -9.46 -10.36
N ILE A 104 -16.54 -10.28 -9.31
CA ILE A 104 -15.67 -9.99 -8.15
C ILE A 104 -14.21 -9.83 -8.59
N ILE A 105 -13.70 -10.74 -9.42
CA ILE A 105 -12.32 -10.66 -9.92
C ILE A 105 -12.13 -9.41 -10.79
N ARG A 106 -13.07 -9.11 -11.69
CA ARG A 106 -12.99 -7.94 -12.57
C ARG A 106 -12.93 -6.65 -11.76
N ASP A 107 -13.82 -6.49 -10.78
CA ASP A 107 -13.87 -5.30 -9.95
C ASP A 107 -12.60 -5.15 -9.11
N ALA A 108 -12.09 -6.24 -8.56
CA ALA A 108 -10.85 -6.24 -7.78
C ALA A 108 -9.63 -5.86 -8.65
N VAL A 109 -9.55 -6.36 -9.88
CA VAL A 109 -8.48 -6.01 -10.83
C VAL A 109 -8.57 -4.55 -11.24
N VAL A 110 -9.76 -4.04 -11.53
CA VAL A 110 -9.96 -2.63 -11.87
C VAL A 110 -9.54 -1.72 -10.70
N GLY A 111 -9.91 -2.07 -9.47
CA GLY A 111 -9.47 -1.35 -8.28
C GLY A 111 -7.95 -1.33 -8.10
N LEU A 112 -7.28 -2.47 -8.35
CA LEU A 112 -5.82 -2.56 -8.30
C LEU A 112 -5.14 -1.68 -9.37
N ILE A 113 -5.69 -1.67 -10.59
CA ILE A 113 -5.19 -0.83 -11.69
C ILE A 113 -5.32 0.65 -11.33
N ILE A 114 -6.45 1.06 -10.76
CA ILE A 114 -6.67 2.45 -10.34
C ILE A 114 -5.66 2.84 -9.25
N LEU A 115 -5.44 1.96 -8.26
CA LEU A 115 -4.48 2.20 -7.18
C LEU A 115 -3.06 2.39 -7.72
N GLY A 116 -2.62 1.49 -8.61
CA GLY A 116 -1.30 1.59 -9.26
C GLY A 116 -1.16 2.81 -10.16
N SER A 117 -2.20 3.13 -10.94
CA SER A 117 -2.22 4.30 -11.82
C SER A 117 -2.16 5.61 -11.03
N SER A 118 -2.86 5.69 -9.91
CA SER A 118 -2.83 6.85 -9.00
C SER A 118 -1.40 7.14 -8.51
N TYR A 119 -0.68 6.11 -8.05
CA TYR A 119 0.71 6.26 -7.61
C TYR A 119 1.65 6.65 -8.77
N GLY A 120 1.46 6.07 -9.95
CA GLY A 120 2.19 6.46 -11.16
C GLY A 120 1.99 7.92 -11.53
N ILE A 121 0.76 8.42 -11.46
CA ILE A 121 0.45 9.83 -11.72
C ILE A 121 1.07 10.73 -10.64
N TRP A 122 1.00 10.33 -9.36
CA TRP A 122 1.61 11.07 -8.26
C TRP A 122 3.11 11.30 -8.51
N ILE A 123 3.86 10.25 -8.87
CA ILE A 123 5.30 10.38 -9.10
C ILE A 123 5.61 11.18 -10.36
N MET A 124 4.79 11.08 -11.41
CA MET A 124 4.91 11.93 -12.59
C MET A 124 4.70 13.41 -12.25
N VAL A 125 3.68 13.74 -11.48
CA VAL A 125 3.43 15.14 -11.06
C VAL A 125 4.53 15.64 -10.12
N TYR A 126 4.93 14.83 -9.14
CA TYR A 126 6.01 15.18 -8.21
C TYR A 126 7.32 15.44 -8.93
N SER A 127 7.72 14.54 -9.85
CA SER A 127 8.94 14.72 -10.64
C SER A 127 8.87 15.93 -11.58
N LEU A 128 7.71 16.23 -12.18
CA LEU A 128 7.57 17.42 -13.01
C LEU A 128 7.61 18.73 -12.22
N LEU A 129 7.08 18.75 -10.99
CA LEU A 129 7.03 19.97 -10.16
C LEU A 129 8.29 20.19 -9.32
N PHE A 130 8.92 19.11 -8.87
CA PHE A 130 10.02 19.16 -7.90
C PHE A 130 11.30 18.46 -8.39
N GLY A 131 11.25 17.79 -9.54
CA GLY A 131 12.32 16.92 -10.02
C GLY A 131 13.31 17.54 -11.00
N GLU A 132 13.16 18.80 -11.44
CA GLU A 132 14.10 19.35 -12.43
C GLU A 132 14.36 20.86 -12.35
N TRP A 133 15.45 21.23 -11.69
CA TRP A 133 16.43 22.19 -12.24
C TRP A 133 17.85 21.56 -12.31
N ALA A 134 18.00 20.26 -12.05
CA ALA A 134 19.32 19.63 -11.79
C ALA A 134 19.92 18.83 -12.98
N ALA A 135 19.28 18.80 -14.15
CA ALA A 135 19.82 18.12 -15.34
C ALA A 135 20.27 19.06 -16.48
N VAL A 136 20.12 20.38 -16.31
CA VAL A 136 20.58 21.40 -17.28
C VAL A 136 21.19 22.61 -16.55
N SER A 137 22.35 22.39 -15.92
CA SER A 137 23.41 23.40 -15.74
C SER A 137 24.73 22.72 -15.38
#